data_AF-S4RJ58-F1
#
_entry.id   AF-S4RJ58-F1
#
_cell.length_a   1.000
_cell.length_b   1.000
_cell.length_c   1.000
_cell.angle_alpha   90.00
_cell.angle_beta   90.00
_cell.angle_gamma   90.00
#
_symmetry.space_group_name_H-M   'P 1'
#
loop_
_entity.id
_entity.type
_entity.pdbx_description
1 polymer ?
#
loop_
_entity_poly.entity_id
_entity_poly.type
_entity_poly.pdbx_seq_one_letter_code
_entity_poly.pdbx_strand_id
1 'polypeptide(L)'
;HPAFQKIVDGLKNIKYSNQATDVGPFEVRSLLPPDLGRYFRYDGSLTTPPCTEGVSWIVFNQTVRVGVQQLEALRTGIMSTQQNDSQQELLDANYRLVQALNRRSVRASFRTSIAV
;
A
#
# COMPACT_ATOMS: atom_id res chain seq x y z
N HIS A 1 -9.37 9.23 8.22
CA HIS A 1 -10.14 8.27 7.40
C HIS A 1 -10.63 7.12 8.28
N PRO A 2 -11.96 6.93 8.45
CA PRO A 2 -12.51 5.99 9.44
C PRO A 2 -12.07 4.53 9.27
N ALA A 3 -12.12 3.97 8.05
CA ALA A 3 -11.68 2.58 7.85
C ALA A 3 -10.16 2.39 8.06
N PHE A 4 -9.33 3.30 7.54
CA PHE A 4 -7.90 3.34 7.86
C PHE A 4 -7.63 3.45 9.36
N GLN A 5 -8.52 4.08 10.15
CA GLN A 5 -8.34 4.18 11.60
C GLN A 5 -8.39 2.81 12.26
N LYS A 6 -9.21 1.87 11.78
CA LYS A 6 -9.24 0.49 12.28
C LYS A 6 -7.88 -0.20 12.14
N ILE A 7 -7.22 -0.01 11.00
CA ILE A 7 -5.86 -0.53 10.75
C ILE A 7 -4.87 0.14 11.69
N VAL A 8 -4.88 1.48 11.78
CA VAL A 8 -3.98 2.26 12.64
C VAL A 8 -4.14 1.89 14.12
N ASP A 9 -5.35 1.64 14.59
CA ASP A 9 -5.60 1.19 15.96
C ASP A 9 -5.02 -0.21 16.20
N GLY A 10 -5.11 -1.10 15.21
CA GLY A 10 -4.44 -2.41 15.24
C GLY A 10 -2.93 -2.31 15.37
N LEU A 11 -2.28 -1.34 14.69
CA LEU A 11 -0.81 -1.17 14.73
C LEU A 11 -0.27 -1.00 16.16
N LYS A 12 -1.07 -0.43 17.07
CA LYS A 12 -0.69 -0.24 18.47
C LYS A 12 -0.40 -1.56 19.20
N ASN A 13 -0.94 -2.66 18.69
CA ASN A 13 -0.81 -4.00 19.28
C ASN A 13 0.23 -4.89 18.57
N ILE A 14 0.82 -4.43 17.46
CA ILE A 14 1.73 -5.21 16.60
C ILE A 14 3.00 -4.44 16.25
N LYS A 15 3.68 -3.91 17.28
CA LYS A 15 4.85 -3.07 17.09
C LYS A 15 6.04 -3.81 16.48
N TYR A 16 6.20 -5.10 16.75
CA TYR A 16 7.36 -5.90 16.34
C TYR A 16 6.98 -6.98 15.34
N SER A 17 7.97 -7.48 14.58
CA SER A 17 7.74 -8.54 13.59
C SER A 17 7.17 -9.82 14.23
N ASN A 18 6.40 -10.58 13.44
CA ASN A 18 5.68 -11.80 13.85
C ASN A 18 4.56 -11.62 14.88
N GLN A 19 4.21 -10.38 15.27
CA GLN A 19 3.02 -10.10 16.05
C GLN A 19 1.76 -10.03 15.17
N ALA A 20 0.61 -10.41 15.74
CA ALA A 20 -0.68 -10.37 15.07
C ALA A 20 -1.76 -9.84 16.01
N THR A 21 -2.79 -9.22 15.44
CA THR A 21 -3.95 -8.71 16.18
C THR A 21 -5.21 -8.75 15.31
N ASP A 22 -6.38 -8.76 15.94
CA ASP A 22 -7.67 -8.66 15.26
C ASP A 22 -8.10 -7.17 15.19
N VAL A 23 -8.54 -6.73 14.00
CA VAL A 23 -8.98 -5.34 13.76
C VAL A 23 -10.50 -5.20 13.68
N GLY A 24 -11.23 -6.30 13.85
CA GLY A 24 -12.66 -6.42 13.67
C GLY A 24 -13.12 -6.24 12.21
N PRO A 25 -14.41 -6.50 11.94
CA PRO A 25 -14.97 -6.27 10.62
C PRO A 25 -15.11 -4.77 10.32
N PHE A 26 -14.81 -4.38 9.09
CA PHE A 26 -15.11 -3.05 8.55
C PHE A 26 -15.29 -3.14 7.02
N GLU A 27 -15.90 -2.11 6.42
CA GLU A 27 -16.15 -2.09 4.98
C GLU A 27 -14.86 -1.87 4.19
N VAL A 28 -14.32 -2.93 3.56
CA VAL A 28 -13.09 -2.87 2.76
C VAL A 28 -13.19 -1.91 1.58
N ARG A 29 -14.38 -1.79 0.95
CA ARG A 29 -14.62 -0.86 -0.17
C ARG A 29 -14.27 0.59 0.19
N SER A 30 -14.47 0.98 1.45
CA SER A 30 -14.16 2.33 1.90
C SER A 30 -12.66 2.65 1.91
N LEU A 31 -11.77 1.65 1.78
CA LEU A 31 -10.33 1.86 1.59
C LEU A 31 -9.95 2.20 0.15
N LEU A 32 -10.89 2.14 -0.79
CA LEU A 32 -10.67 2.43 -2.20
C LEU A 32 -11.14 3.86 -2.55
N PRO A 33 -10.63 4.45 -3.64
CA PRO A 33 -11.14 5.72 -4.14
C PRO A 33 -12.63 5.64 -4.52
N PRO A 34 -13.35 6.76 -4.51
CA PRO A 34 -14.79 6.75 -4.85
C PRO A 34 -15.04 6.39 -6.32
N ASP A 35 -14.17 6.83 -7.24
CA ASP A 35 -14.24 6.51 -8.66
C ASP A 35 -13.33 5.33 -9.01
N LEU A 36 -13.92 4.13 -9.04
CA LEU A 36 -13.23 2.90 -9.45
C LEU A 36 -13.19 2.73 -10.98
N GLY A 37 -13.92 3.55 -11.73
CA GLY A 37 -13.98 3.45 -13.18
C GLY A 37 -12.73 3.99 -13.87
N ARG A 38 -11.93 4.81 -13.17
CA ARG A 38 -10.70 5.43 -13.70
C ARG A 38 -9.45 4.80 -13.09
N TYR A 39 -8.76 4.00 -13.88
CA TYR A 39 -7.55 3.29 -13.48
C TYR A 39 -6.60 3.09 -14.67
N PHE A 40 -5.35 2.77 -14.34
CA PHE A 40 -4.35 2.25 -15.25
C PHE A 40 -4.20 0.74 -15.07
N ARG A 41 -3.95 0.00 -16.16
CA ARG A 41 -3.74 -1.44 -16.15
C ARG A 41 -2.50 -1.84 -16.95
N TYR A 42 -1.67 -2.71 -16.38
CA TYR A 42 -0.50 -3.28 -17.05
C TYR A 42 -0.14 -4.64 -16.43
N ASP A 43 0.62 -5.45 -17.18
CA ASP A 43 1.15 -6.71 -16.68
C ASP A 43 2.57 -6.50 -16.12
N GLY A 44 2.80 -7.03 -14.92
CA GLY A 44 4.04 -6.85 -14.18
C GLY A 44 4.32 -8.02 -13.26
N SER A 45 4.99 -7.72 -12.14
CA SER A 45 5.44 -8.71 -11.18
C SER A 45 5.05 -8.36 -9.75
N LEU A 46 5.28 -9.31 -8.85
CA LEU A 46 5.35 -9.02 -7.43
C LEU A 46 6.45 -7.99 -7.15
N THR A 47 6.17 -7.06 -6.25
CA THR A 47 7.14 -6.01 -5.82
C THR A 47 8.05 -6.48 -4.69
N THR A 48 7.87 -7.70 -4.21
CA THR A 48 8.70 -8.38 -3.22
C THR A 48 9.29 -9.66 -3.82
N PRO A 49 10.44 -10.16 -3.33
CA PRO A 49 10.94 -11.47 -3.70
C PRO A 49 9.86 -12.56 -3.59
N PRO A 50 9.78 -13.51 -4.55
CA PRO A 50 10.74 -13.77 -5.64
C PRO A 50 10.54 -12.92 -6.91
N CYS A 51 9.79 -11.82 -6.85
CA CYS A 51 9.55 -10.91 -7.98
C CYS A 51 8.89 -11.58 -9.21
N THR A 52 8.09 -12.62 -8.98
CA THR A 52 7.44 -13.40 -10.05
C THR A 52 6.57 -12.51 -10.95
N GLU A 53 6.72 -12.69 -12.26
CA GLU A 53 5.91 -12.02 -13.29
C GLU A 53 4.52 -12.66 -13.46
N GLY A 54 3.62 -11.96 -14.17
CA GLY A 54 2.27 -12.42 -14.44
C GLY A 54 1.18 -11.75 -13.60
N VAL A 55 1.54 -10.72 -12.82
CA VAL A 55 0.58 -9.92 -12.04
C VAL A 55 -0.09 -8.89 -12.95
N SER A 56 -1.42 -8.94 -13.09
CA SER A 56 -2.18 -7.87 -13.76
C SER A 56 -2.47 -6.75 -12.77
N TRP A 57 -1.69 -5.66 -12.86
CA TRP A 57 -1.80 -4.51 -11.98
C TRP A 57 -2.96 -3.61 -12.39
N ILE A 58 -3.74 -3.15 -11.40
CA ILE A 58 -4.73 -2.08 -11.53
C ILE A 58 -4.35 -0.97 -10.56
N VAL A 59 -4.06 0.22 -11.08
CA VAL A 59 -3.69 1.40 -10.28
C VAL A 59 -4.76 2.47 -10.50
N PHE A 60 -5.55 2.78 -9.47
CA PHE A 60 -6.59 3.79 -9.57
C PHE A 60 -5.99 5.19 -9.84
N ASN A 61 -6.70 5.97 -10.66
CA ASN A 61 -6.28 7.33 -11.00
C ASN A 61 -6.50 8.32 -9.84
N GLN A 62 -7.53 8.10 -9.03
CA GLN A 62 -7.79 8.89 -7.84
C GLN A 62 -7.10 8.30 -6.61
N THR A 63 -6.74 9.16 -5.66
CA THR A 63 -6.13 8.77 -4.39
C THR A 63 -7.15 8.73 -3.26
N VAL A 64 -6.81 8.02 -2.18
CA VAL A 64 -7.55 8.06 -0.92
C VAL A 64 -6.84 9.01 0.04
N ARG A 65 -7.61 9.87 0.71
CA ARG A 65 -7.08 10.81 1.70
C ARG A 65 -7.06 10.17 3.08
N VAL A 66 -5.91 10.22 3.74
CA VAL A 66 -5.73 9.81 5.14
C VAL A 66 -5.33 11.03 5.98
N GLY A 67 -5.60 10.97 7.29
CA GLY A 67 -5.19 12.03 8.20
C GLY A 67 -3.67 12.01 8.43
N VAL A 68 -3.08 13.17 8.70
CA VAL A 68 -1.63 13.28 8.95
C VAL A 68 -1.19 12.37 10.09
N GLN A 69 -1.92 12.36 11.21
CA GLN A 69 -1.62 11.47 12.35
C GLN A 69 -1.71 9.98 11.99
N GLN A 70 -2.59 9.61 11.06
CA GLN A 70 -2.71 8.22 10.58
C GLN A 70 -1.50 7.83 9.72
N LEU A 71 -1.02 8.76 8.89
CA LEU A 71 0.16 8.57 8.06
C LEU A 71 1.42 8.43 8.92
N GLU A 72 1.57 9.29 9.93
CA GLU A 72 2.70 9.20 10.87
C GLU A 72 2.69 7.87 11.63
N ALA A 73 1.53 7.43 12.11
CA ALA A 73 1.42 6.12 12.76
C ALA A 73 1.86 4.94 11.87
N LEU A 74 1.60 5.00 10.56
CA LEU A 74 2.08 3.99 9.61
C LEU A 74 3.59 4.05 9.38
N ARG A 75 4.16 5.26 9.36
CA ARG A 75 5.59 5.47 9.11
C ARG A 75 6.47 5.13 10.29
N THR A 76 5.99 5.37 11.51
CA THR A 76 6.83 5.29 12.71
C THR A 76 6.33 4.29 13.75
N GLY A 77 5.21 3.60 13.48
CA GLY A 77 4.53 2.76 14.47
C GLY A 77 5.00 1.31 14.57
N ILE A 78 5.78 0.83 13.60
CA ILE A 78 6.14 -0.59 13.46
C ILE A 78 7.66 -0.74 13.26
N MET A 79 8.22 -1.80 13.82
CA MET A 79 9.62 -2.21 13.70
C MET A 79 9.75 -3.38 12.72
N SER A 80 10.86 -3.44 11.98
CA SER A 80 11.23 -4.60 11.13
C SER A 80 11.72 -5.80 11.97
N THR A 81 12.08 -5.53 13.21
CA THR A 81 12.76 -6.42 14.17
C THR A 81 11.80 -7.09 15.14
N GLN A 82 12.25 -8.18 15.77
CA GLN A 82 11.55 -8.82 16.87
C GLN A 82 11.78 -8.07 18.18
N GLN A 83 10.86 -8.25 19.14
CA GLN A 83 10.90 -7.52 20.41
C GLN A 83 12.18 -7.75 21.23
N ASN A 84 12.79 -8.93 21.10
CA ASN A 84 13.99 -9.34 21.82
C ASN A 84 15.29 -9.12 21.01
N ASP A 85 15.22 -8.55 19.81
CA ASP A 85 16.42 -8.21 19.05
C ASP A 85 17.23 -7.14 19.80
N SER A 86 18.56 -7.31 19.81
CA SER A 86 19.50 -6.42 20.50
C SER A 86 19.52 -5.01 19.94
N GLN A 87 19.18 -4.85 18.66
CA GLN A 87 18.99 -3.58 17.99
C GLN A 87 17.59 -3.53 17.40
N GLN A 88 16.95 -2.38 17.58
CA GLN A 88 15.60 -2.12 17.11
C GLN A 88 15.69 -1.25 15.86
N GLU A 89 15.04 -1.69 14.79
CA GLU A 89 15.01 -1.00 13.51
C GLU A 89 13.57 -0.73 13.09
N LEU A 90 13.31 0.49 12.66
CA LEU A 90 12.01 0.93 12.18
C LEU A 90 11.69 0.25 10.84
N LEU A 91 10.45 -0.16 10.65
CA LEU A 91 9.99 -0.58 9.32
C LEU A 91 9.64 0.67 8.49
N ASP A 92 10.64 1.25 7.84
CA ASP A 92 10.48 2.35 6.90
C ASP A 92 10.89 1.96 5.48
N ALA A 93 10.74 2.92 4.55
CA ALA A 93 11.15 2.79 3.14
C ALA A 93 10.80 1.44 2.47
N ASN A 94 9.67 0.85 2.86
CA ASN A 94 9.25 -0.51 2.51
C ASN A 94 8.58 -0.59 1.12
N TYR A 95 9.23 0.03 0.13
CA TYR A 95 8.79 0.05 -1.25
C TYR A 95 9.95 -0.28 -2.18
N ARG A 96 9.62 -0.84 -3.34
CA ARG A 96 10.59 -1.11 -4.41
C ARG A 96 10.68 0.11 -5.33
N LEU A 97 11.89 0.42 -5.81
CA LEU A 97 12.08 1.45 -6.84
C LEU A 97 11.31 1.12 -8.12
N VAL A 98 10.90 2.16 -8.86
CA VAL A 98 10.26 2.01 -10.16
C VAL A 98 11.18 1.21 -11.09
N GLN A 99 10.60 0.24 -11.79
CA GLN A 99 11.31 -0.61 -12.75
C GLN A 99 11.05 -0.14 -14.17
N ALA A 100 11.99 -0.41 -15.07
CA ALA A 100 11.87 -0.04 -16.47
C ALA A 100 10.61 -0.65 -17.12
N LEU A 101 9.98 0.12 -18.00
CA LEU A 101 8.74 -0.31 -18.67
C LEU A 101 8.99 -1.45 -19.66
N ASN A 102 10.21 -1.57 -20.21
CA ASN A 102 10.62 -2.64 -21.12
C ASN A 102 9.61 -2.89 -22.25
N ARG A 103 9.18 -1.81 -22.93
CA ARG A 103 8.22 -1.81 -24.05
C ARG A 103 6.80 -2.30 -23.71
N ARG A 104 6.49 -2.58 -22.44
CA ARG A 104 5.12 -2.90 -22.03
C ARG A 104 4.20 -1.70 -22.25
N SER A 105 2.95 -1.97 -22.59
CA SER A 105 1.92 -0.94 -22.70
C SER A 105 1.17 -0.78 -21.38
N VAL A 106 0.93 0.47 -20.98
CA VAL A 106 0.03 0.81 -19.88
C VAL A 106 -1.28 1.31 -20.48
N ARG A 107 -2.40 0.69 -20.11
CA ARG A 107 -3.73 1.04 -20.61
C ARG A 107 -4.46 1.90 -19.58
N ALA A 108 -5.15 2.95 -20.00
CA ALA A 108 -6.06 3.72 -19.16
C ALA A 108 -7.51 3.33 -19.45
N SER A 109 -8.35 3.24 -18.42
CA SER A 109 -9.80 2.98 -18.58
C SER A 109 -10.60 4.24 -18.93
N PHE A 110 -9.94 5.39 -19.04
CA PHE A 110 -10.51 6.69 -19.27
C PHE A 110 -9.73 7.43 -20.35
N ARG A 111 -10.36 8.41 -21.00
CA ARG A 111 -9.67 9.29 -21.95
C ARG A 111 -8.70 10.17 -21.16
N THR A 112 -7.42 10.00 -21.42
CA THR A 112 -6.40 10.93 -20.94
C THR A 112 -6.44 12.16 -21.83
N SER A 113 -6.56 13.34 -21.24
CA SER A 113 -6.27 14.57 -21.97
C SER A 113 -4.76 14.58 -22.22
N ILE A 114 -4.35 14.61 -23.49
CA ILE A 114 -2.97 14.95 -23.84
C ILE A 114 -2.81 16.41 -23.42
N ALA A 115 -1.99 16.67 -22.41
CA ALA A 115 -1.44 18.02 -22.24
C ALA A 115 -0.54 18.24 -23.46
N VAL A 116 -1.03 19.07 -24.39
CA VAL A 116 -0.25 19.60 -25.52
C VAL A 116 0.76 20.60 -24.98
#